data_AF-A0A2S4YPQ5-F1
#
_entry.id   AF-A0A2S4YPQ5-F1
#
_cell.length_a   1.000
_cell.length_b   1.000
_cell.length_c   1.000
_cell.angle_alpha   90.00
_cell.angle_beta   90.00
_cell.angle_gamma   90.00
#
_symmetry.space_group_name_H-M   'P 1'
#
loop_
_entity.id
_entity.type
_entity.pdbx_description
1 polymer ?
#
loop_
_entity_poly.entity_id
_entity_poly.type
_entity_poly.pdbx_seq_one_letter_code
_entity_poly.pdbx_strand_id
1 'polypeptide(L)'
;MARYLCRRGQWLPDACPVVSDLNDISRPCDRQVMRSQALVHFVERSHAVSLGPAAEMIALILQLAGAGSVMSEWSPEVLEVLEASGWTTGRRVDTTGWRSMFEGVGIVMHDAAETFLQEFGGLTVSIGGPGISCAREPFALDPELAWGEDDRFSEWSDSLGRRLFPLGELDHGRFFLGIDEGSEICLVETWAASFGPMPHALENLILGVRPRRIDDDHRQADQAR
;
A
#
# COMPACT_ATOMS: atom_id res chain seq x y z
N MET A 1 -40.97 7.07 -14.20
CA MET A 1 -39.59 7.01 -13.68
C MET A 1 -38.94 5.73 -14.18
N ALA A 2 -37.63 5.80 -14.41
CA ALA A 2 -36.95 5.26 -15.60
C ALA A 2 -36.97 3.73 -15.82
N ARG A 3 -37.24 3.36 -17.07
CA ARG A 3 -37.03 2.05 -17.67
C ARG A 3 -35.68 2.09 -18.41
N TYR A 4 -34.75 1.18 -18.13
CA TYR A 4 -33.61 0.96 -19.02
C TYR A 4 -33.83 -0.29 -19.87
N LEU A 5 -33.94 -0.03 -21.17
CA LEU A 5 -34.04 -1.01 -22.23
C LEU A 5 -32.65 -1.58 -22.53
N CYS A 6 -32.48 -2.89 -22.30
CA CYS A 6 -31.39 -3.66 -22.87
C CYS A 6 -31.68 -3.90 -24.36
N ARG A 7 -30.77 -3.51 -25.26
CA ARG A 7 -30.92 -3.75 -26.71
C ARG A 7 -29.58 -4.11 -27.35
N ARG A 8 -29.56 -5.31 -27.94
CA ARG A 8 -28.54 -5.96 -28.80
C ARG A 8 -27.32 -6.47 -28.00
N GLY A 9 -27.11 -7.78 -27.78
CA GLY A 9 -27.55 -8.94 -28.53
C GLY A 9 -26.57 -9.28 -29.65
N GLN A 10 -25.42 -9.86 -29.30
CA GLN A 10 -24.71 -10.85 -30.12
C GLN A 10 -23.58 -11.51 -29.33
N TRP A 11 -23.76 -12.80 -29.06
CA TRP A 11 -22.70 -13.76 -28.76
C TRP A 11 -22.25 -14.37 -30.08
N LEU A 12 -20.93 -14.49 -30.29
CA LEU A 12 -20.33 -15.37 -31.28
C LEU A 12 -19.28 -16.23 -30.56
N PRO A 13 -19.46 -17.56 -30.56
CA PRO A 13 -18.42 -18.51 -30.15
C PRO A 13 -17.59 -18.86 -31.38
N ASP A 14 -16.28 -18.97 -31.23
CA ASP A 14 -15.50 -19.87 -32.10
C ASP A 14 -14.30 -20.44 -31.36
N ALA A 15 -14.24 -21.77 -31.42
CA ALA A 15 -13.19 -22.65 -30.94
C ALA A 15 -11.92 -22.47 -31.77
N CYS A 16 -10.73 -22.72 -31.22
CA CYS A 16 -9.99 -24.00 -31.31
C CYS A 16 -8.54 -23.77 -30.81
N PRO A 17 -7.71 -24.80 -30.60
CA PRO A 17 -7.96 -26.09 -29.98
C PRO A 17 -6.90 -26.46 -28.92
N VAL A 18 -7.18 -27.58 -28.26
CA VAL A 18 -6.34 -28.42 -27.39
C VAL A 18 -4.86 -28.52 -27.81
N VAL A 19 -3.95 -28.33 -26.85
CA VAL A 19 -2.72 -29.13 -26.73
C VAL A 19 -2.61 -29.60 -25.28
N SER A 20 -2.84 -30.89 -25.10
CA SER A 20 -2.49 -31.64 -23.91
C SER A 20 -1.02 -32.04 -23.96
N ASP A 21 -0.47 -32.28 -22.77
CA ASP A 21 0.73 -33.07 -22.49
C ASP A 21 2.09 -32.42 -22.74
N LEU A 22 2.73 -32.03 -21.63
CA LEU A 22 4.06 -32.52 -21.25
C LEU A 22 4.32 -32.11 -19.79
N ASN A 23 3.74 -32.89 -18.89
CA ASN A 23 4.28 -33.06 -17.54
C ASN A 23 5.42 -34.10 -17.64
N ASP A 24 6.41 -33.98 -16.76
CA ASP A 24 7.49 -34.96 -16.48
C ASP A 24 8.90 -34.62 -16.99
N ILE A 25 9.63 -33.79 -16.22
CA ILE A 25 11.07 -34.02 -15.95
C ILE A 25 11.32 -33.78 -14.46
N SER A 26 11.18 -34.83 -13.68
CA SER A 26 11.90 -34.96 -12.42
C SER A 26 13.38 -35.24 -12.70
N ARG A 27 14.29 -34.39 -12.20
CA ARG A 27 15.37 -34.72 -11.24
C ARG A 27 16.58 -33.76 -11.34
N PRO A 28 17.07 -33.24 -10.20
CA PRO A 28 18.31 -32.50 -10.12
C PRO A 28 19.53 -33.43 -10.18
N CYS A 29 20.59 -32.95 -10.84
CA CYS A 29 21.88 -33.60 -10.94
C CYS A 29 22.65 -33.42 -9.62
N ASP A 30 22.76 -34.50 -8.85
CA ASP A 30 23.67 -34.65 -7.72
C ASP A 30 25.12 -34.65 -8.21
N ARG A 31 25.91 -33.65 -7.81
CA ARG A 31 27.38 -33.74 -7.79
C ARG A 31 27.99 -32.87 -6.69
N GLN A 32 27.92 -33.39 -5.47
CA GLN A 32 29.09 -33.72 -4.65
C GLN A 32 30.31 -32.78 -4.75
N VAL A 33 30.53 -31.93 -3.74
CA VAL A 33 31.82 -31.80 -3.04
C VAL A 33 31.58 -31.39 -1.58
N MET A 34 31.78 -32.35 -0.67
CA MET A 34 32.15 -32.13 0.72
C MET A 34 33.49 -31.41 0.80
N ARG A 35 33.57 -30.28 1.53
CA ARG A 35 34.72 -29.79 2.32
C ARG A 35 34.45 -28.36 2.78
N SER A 36 34.09 -28.16 4.05
CA SER A 36 35.06 -27.66 5.04
C SER A 36 34.37 -27.46 6.40
N GLN A 37 35.06 -27.91 7.42
CA GLN A 37 34.67 -27.85 8.82
C GLN A 37 34.70 -26.41 9.34
N ALA A 38 33.74 -26.13 10.22
CA ALA A 38 33.89 -25.38 11.46
C ALA A 38 34.64 -24.03 11.41
N LEU A 39 33.87 -22.94 11.39
CA LEU A 39 34.22 -21.75 12.17
C LEU A 39 32.95 -21.09 12.73
N VAL A 40 32.20 -21.86 13.51
CA VAL A 40 31.21 -21.29 14.44
C VAL A 40 31.99 -20.97 15.72
N HIS A 41 32.57 -19.78 15.76
CA HIS A 41 33.09 -19.22 16.99
C HIS A 41 32.60 -17.78 17.10
N PHE A 42 31.72 -17.59 18.07
CA PHE A 42 31.74 -16.43 18.95
C PHE A 42 31.14 -15.13 18.38
N VAL A 43 29.79 -15.14 18.35
CA VAL A 43 28.98 -13.96 18.68
C VAL A 43 29.35 -13.48 20.09
N GLU A 44 29.29 -12.17 20.31
CA GLU A 44 29.64 -11.40 21.52
C GLU A 44 31.06 -10.82 21.57
N ARG A 45 31.24 -9.71 20.84
CA ARG A 45 32.03 -8.57 21.36
C ARG A 45 31.43 -7.26 20.88
N SER A 46 30.53 -6.73 21.70
CA SER A 46 30.10 -5.34 21.69
C SER A 46 31.32 -4.43 21.87
N HIS A 47 31.82 -3.88 20.78
CA HIS A 47 32.60 -2.65 20.83
C HIS A 47 31.68 -1.52 20.37
N ALA A 48 31.27 -0.69 21.32
CA ALA A 48 30.77 0.64 21.02
C ALA A 48 31.90 1.40 20.31
N VAL A 49 31.83 1.43 18.97
CA VAL A 49 32.64 2.35 18.19
C VAL A 49 32.09 3.73 18.49
N SER A 50 32.83 4.52 19.26
CA SER A 50 32.57 5.94 19.44
C SER A 50 32.70 6.63 18.09
N LEU A 51 31.60 6.72 17.36
CA LEU A 51 31.48 7.53 16.16
C LEU A 51 31.68 8.98 16.58
N GLY A 52 32.79 9.59 16.17
CA GLY A 52 33.07 11.00 16.47
C GLY A 52 31.99 11.94 15.90
N PRO A 53 31.99 13.23 16.27
CA PRO A 53 30.93 14.18 15.90
C PRO A 53 30.70 14.30 14.38
N ALA A 54 31.70 13.96 13.57
CA ALA A 54 31.56 13.90 12.11
C ALA A 54 30.66 12.76 11.62
N ALA A 55 30.64 11.61 12.31
CA ALA A 55 29.79 10.48 11.96
C ALA A 55 28.34 10.66 12.43
N GLU A 56 28.10 11.36 13.55
CA GLU A 56 26.76 11.84 13.92
C GLU A 56 26.26 12.89 12.93
N MET A 57 27.12 13.79 12.46
CA MET A 57 26.78 14.74 11.40
C MET A 57 26.50 14.07 10.06
N ILE A 58 27.25 13.04 9.68
CA ILE A 58 26.99 12.26 8.46
C ILE A 58 25.68 11.48 8.60
N ALA A 59 25.41 10.86 9.76
CA ALA A 59 24.13 10.21 10.03
C ALA A 59 22.97 11.23 9.97
N LEU A 60 23.14 12.42 10.52
CA LEU A 60 22.15 13.50 10.45
C LEU A 60 21.95 14.03 9.02
N ILE A 61 23.03 14.18 8.24
CA ILE A 61 22.96 14.58 6.82
C ILE A 61 22.28 13.49 5.98
N LEU A 62 22.55 12.21 6.26
CA LEU A 62 21.86 11.09 5.60
C LEU A 62 20.39 11.00 6.04
N GLN A 63 20.07 11.30 7.31
CA GLN A 63 18.69 11.37 7.83
C GLN A 63 17.91 12.51 7.16
N LEU A 64 18.55 13.67 6.95
CA LEU A 64 17.97 14.84 6.27
C LEU A 64 17.89 14.64 4.75
N ALA A 65 18.82 13.91 4.15
CA ALA A 65 18.78 13.52 2.74
C ALA A 65 17.77 12.40 2.44
N GLY A 66 17.33 11.64 3.47
CA GLY A 66 16.29 10.61 3.35
C GLY A 66 14.91 11.14 2.95
N ALA A 67 14.63 12.42 3.20
CA ALA A 67 13.42 13.09 2.70
C ALA A 67 13.54 13.53 1.23
N GLY A 68 14.74 13.47 0.64
CA GLY A 68 15.01 13.87 -0.76
C GLY A 68 15.07 12.70 -1.75
N SER A 69 14.89 11.45 -1.31
CA SER A 69 15.05 10.28 -2.20
C SER A 69 13.76 9.87 -2.93
N VAL A 70 12.58 10.20 -2.41
CA VAL A 70 11.29 9.76 -3.00
C VAL A 70 10.97 10.50 -4.30
N MET A 71 11.42 11.75 -4.43
CA MET A 71 11.14 12.59 -5.60
C MET A 71 11.79 12.11 -6.90
N SER A 72 12.90 11.39 -6.82
CA SER A 72 13.65 10.98 -8.02
C SER A 72 13.09 9.71 -8.67
N GLU A 73 12.10 9.06 -8.07
CA GLU A 73 11.59 7.75 -8.49
C GLU A 73 10.21 7.83 -9.17
N TRP A 74 9.47 8.93 -9.00
CA TRP A 74 8.15 9.08 -9.59
C TRP A 74 8.18 9.55 -11.05
N SER A 75 7.26 8.99 -11.83
CA SER A 75 7.05 9.43 -13.20
C SER A 75 6.58 10.91 -13.26
N PRO A 76 6.89 11.65 -14.33
CA PRO A 76 6.46 13.04 -14.48
C PRO A 76 4.93 13.23 -14.39
N GLU A 77 4.16 12.26 -14.87
CA GLU A 77 2.69 12.28 -14.76
C GLU A 77 2.22 12.25 -13.30
N VAL A 78 2.86 11.43 -12.45
CA VAL A 78 2.53 11.37 -11.02
C VAL A 78 2.81 12.70 -10.32
N LEU A 79 3.97 13.29 -10.62
CA LEU A 79 4.33 14.60 -10.06
C LEU A 79 3.34 15.69 -10.49
N GLU A 80 2.98 15.74 -11.77
CA GLU A 80 2.00 16.71 -12.29
C GLU A 80 0.65 16.58 -11.58
N VAL A 81 0.15 15.35 -11.38
CA VAL A 81 -1.11 15.10 -10.67
C VAL A 81 -1.04 15.54 -9.21
N LEU A 82 0.06 15.24 -8.51
CA LEU A 82 0.25 15.62 -7.11
C LEU A 82 0.34 17.14 -6.96
N GLU A 83 1.13 17.80 -7.80
CA GLU A 83 1.27 19.26 -7.81
C GLU A 83 -0.06 19.95 -8.13
N ALA A 84 -0.82 19.44 -9.11
CA ALA A 84 -2.16 19.93 -9.43
C ALA A 84 -3.15 19.76 -8.28
N SER A 85 -2.90 18.80 -7.39
CA SER A 85 -3.70 18.54 -6.17
C SER A 85 -3.25 19.39 -4.98
N GLY A 86 -2.25 20.27 -5.16
CA GLY A 86 -1.72 21.16 -4.13
C GLY A 86 -0.58 20.56 -3.30
N TRP A 87 -0.01 19.42 -3.71
CA TRP A 87 1.19 18.88 -3.07
C TRP A 87 2.43 19.66 -3.50
N THR A 88 3.38 19.79 -2.59
CA THR A 88 4.72 20.33 -2.84
C THR A 88 5.73 19.54 -2.03
N THR A 89 6.94 19.35 -2.56
CA THR A 89 8.06 18.73 -1.84
C THR A 89 8.25 19.33 -0.45
N GLY A 90 8.38 18.46 0.56
CA GLY A 90 8.65 18.87 1.95
C GLY A 90 7.44 19.45 2.67
N ARG A 91 6.24 19.31 2.10
CA ARG A 91 4.97 19.62 2.77
C ARG A 91 4.88 18.88 4.10
N ARG A 92 4.45 19.60 5.14
CA ARG A 92 4.19 19.06 6.48
C ARG A 92 2.89 19.67 7.02
N VAL A 93 1.86 18.84 7.18
CA VAL A 93 0.60 19.21 7.84
C VAL A 93 0.54 18.67 9.26
N ASP A 94 -0.24 19.34 10.10
CA ASP A 94 -0.51 18.90 11.46
C ASP A 94 -1.50 17.73 11.45
N THR A 95 -1.07 16.57 11.97
CA THR A 95 -1.86 15.33 12.05
C THR A 95 -2.54 15.14 13.40
N THR A 96 -2.36 16.07 14.35
CA THR A 96 -2.83 15.92 15.74
C THR A 96 -4.34 15.72 15.82
N GLY A 97 -5.12 16.42 14.99
CA GLY A 97 -6.58 16.28 14.94
C GLY A 97 -7.01 14.87 14.54
N TRP A 98 -6.46 14.34 13.44
CA TRP A 98 -6.73 12.98 12.97
C TRP A 98 -6.29 11.92 13.98
N ARG A 99 -5.14 12.11 14.63
CA ARG A 99 -4.67 11.21 15.69
C ARG A 99 -5.68 11.12 16.83
N SER A 100 -6.05 12.24 17.43
CA SER A 100 -6.95 12.26 18.58
C SER A 100 -8.35 11.74 18.25
N MET A 101 -8.82 11.98 17.01
CA MET A 101 -10.09 11.46 16.51
C MET A 101 -10.12 9.92 16.57
N PHE A 102 -9.10 9.25 16.01
CA PHE A 102 -9.08 7.79 15.92
C PHE A 102 -8.63 7.08 17.19
N GLU A 103 -7.78 7.71 18.01
CA GLU A 103 -7.42 7.17 19.33
C GLU A 103 -8.67 6.98 20.22
N GLY A 104 -9.66 7.87 20.09
CA GLY A 104 -10.92 7.79 20.83
C GLY A 104 -11.78 6.55 20.52
N VAL A 105 -11.55 5.92 19.36
CA VAL A 105 -12.22 4.69 18.92
C VAL A 105 -11.28 3.48 18.89
N GLY A 106 -10.08 3.61 19.48
CA GLY A 106 -9.13 2.50 19.63
C GLY A 106 -8.19 2.27 18.44
N ILE A 107 -8.24 3.12 17.41
CA ILE A 107 -7.31 3.06 16.27
C ILE A 107 -6.16 4.02 16.52
N VAL A 108 -4.97 3.48 16.80
CA VAL A 108 -3.78 4.28 17.13
C VAL A 108 -2.98 4.61 15.87
N MET A 109 -2.73 5.89 15.64
CA MET A 109 -1.88 6.36 14.53
C MET A 109 -0.42 5.94 14.76
N HIS A 110 0.10 5.08 13.88
CA HIS A 110 1.49 4.63 13.89
C HIS A 110 2.39 5.53 13.04
N ASP A 111 3.71 5.41 13.21
CA ASP A 111 4.72 6.27 12.57
C ASP A 111 4.61 6.33 11.04
N ALA A 112 4.33 5.21 10.38
CA ALA A 112 4.14 5.18 8.92
C ALA A 112 2.91 6.00 8.47
N ALA A 113 1.80 5.93 9.20
CA ALA A 113 0.61 6.71 8.92
C ALA A 113 0.84 8.19 9.19
N GLU A 114 1.50 8.53 10.31
CA GLU A 114 1.85 9.92 10.60
C GLU A 114 2.76 10.51 9.54
N THR A 115 3.83 9.80 9.16
CA THR A 115 4.79 10.27 8.15
C THR A 115 4.10 10.51 6.82
N PHE A 116 3.26 9.56 6.39
CA PHE A 116 2.48 9.69 5.17
C PHE A 116 1.51 10.88 5.24
N LEU A 117 0.73 10.99 6.31
CA LEU A 117 -0.28 12.04 6.46
C LEU A 117 0.32 13.43 6.64
N GLN A 118 1.49 13.56 7.27
CA GLN A 118 2.22 14.82 7.33
C GLN A 118 2.53 15.35 5.92
N GLU A 119 2.87 14.47 4.98
CA GLU A 119 3.22 14.89 3.62
C GLU A 119 2.00 15.01 2.70
N PHE A 120 1.12 14.01 2.70
CA PHE A 120 0.03 13.87 1.72
C PHE A 120 -1.37 14.09 2.30
N GLY A 121 -1.51 14.21 3.62
CA GLY A 121 -2.81 14.37 4.27
C GLY A 121 -3.52 15.66 3.84
N GLY A 122 -4.82 15.59 3.64
CA GLY A 122 -5.68 16.68 3.17
C GLY A 122 -5.61 16.95 1.66
N LEU A 123 -4.90 16.12 0.88
CA LEU A 123 -4.94 16.22 -0.59
C LEU A 123 -6.21 15.60 -1.16
N THR A 124 -6.76 16.22 -2.19
CA THR A 124 -7.84 15.65 -3.01
C THR A 124 -7.38 15.54 -4.45
N VAL A 125 -7.27 14.32 -4.94
CA VAL A 125 -6.76 14.02 -6.28
C VAL A 125 -7.95 13.79 -7.22
N SER A 126 -8.19 14.78 -8.08
CA SER A 126 -9.29 14.76 -9.06
C SER A 126 -8.83 14.21 -10.41
N ILE A 127 -8.80 12.89 -10.54
CA ILE A 127 -8.39 12.17 -11.76
C ILE A 127 -9.52 11.31 -12.32
N GLY A 128 -9.41 10.94 -13.59
CA GLY A 128 -10.38 10.10 -14.27
C GLY A 128 -9.87 9.60 -15.62
N GLY A 129 -10.58 8.66 -16.23
CA GLY A 129 -10.25 8.10 -17.55
C GLY A 129 -9.44 6.80 -17.50
N PRO A 130 -8.87 6.37 -18.63
CA PRO A 130 -8.10 5.13 -18.70
C PRO A 130 -6.86 5.18 -17.79
N GLY A 131 -6.63 4.12 -17.02
CA GLY A 131 -5.37 3.86 -16.33
C GLY A 131 -4.65 2.65 -16.92
N ILE A 132 -3.58 2.21 -16.26
CA ILE A 132 -2.72 1.12 -16.73
C ILE A 132 -3.47 -0.23 -16.79
N SER A 133 -4.28 -0.54 -15.77
CA SER A 133 -5.02 -1.82 -15.71
C SER A 133 -6.45 -1.71 -15.19
N CYS A 134 -6.84 -0.56 -14.64
CA CYS A 134 -8.22 -0.16 -14.41
C CYS A 134 -8.40 1.33 -14.74
N ALA A 135 -9.63 1.84 -14.63
CA ALA A 135 -9.84 3.28 -14.73
C ALA A 135 -9.12 3.99 -13.57
N ARG A 136 -8.66 5.21 -13.82
CA ARG A 136 -8.24 6.13 -12.75
C ARG A 136 -9.50 6.59 -12.02
N GLU A 137 -9.49 6.46 -10.71
CA GLU A 137 -10.60 6.86 -9.84
C GLU A 137 -10.11 8.00 -8.92
N PRO A 138 -10.95 9.02 -8.64
CA PRO A 138 -10.58 10.11 -7.77
C PRO A 138 -10.46 9.61 -6.32
N PHE A 139 -9.60 10.25 -5.52
CA PHE A 139 -9.42 9.89 -4.11
C PHE A 139 -9.08 11.12 -3.26
N ALA A 140 -9.36 11.01 -1.96
CA ALA A 140 -9.03 12.03 -0.98
C ALA A 140 -8.27 11.40 0.19
N LEU A 141 -7.13 12.01 0.54
CA LEU A 141 -6.26 11.59 1.63
C LEU A 141 -6.62 12.36 2.91
N ASP A 142 -7.90 12.31 3.28
CA ASP A 142 -8.43 12.91 4.50
C ASP A 142 -9.02 11.81 5.40
N PRO A 143 -8.35 11.46 6.51
CA PRO A 143 -8.84 10.46 7.46
C PRO A 143 -10.24 10.74 8.00
N GLU A 144 -10.69 12.00 8.06
CA GLU A 144 -12.05 12.32 8.54
C GLU A 144 -13.14 11.73 7.65
N LEU A 145 -12.86 11.51 6.36
CA LEU A 145 -13.80 10.89 5.42
C LEU A 145 -14.04 9.41 5.70
N ALA A 146 -13.16 8.77 6.48
CA ALA A 146 -13.30 7.39 6.94
C ALA A 146 -13.88 7.30 8.38
N TRP A 147 -14.35 8.42 8.94
CA TRP A 147 -14.93 8.41 10.28
C TRP A 147 -16.21 7.55 10.35
N GLY A 148 -16.30 6.71 11.39
CA GLY A 148 -17.39 5.74 11.56
C GLY A 148 -17.16 4.40 10.88
N GLU A 149 -16.02 4.21 10.21
CA GLU A 149 -15.60 2.93 9.63
C GLU A 149 -14.61 2.18 10.54
N ASP A 150 -14.51 2.57 11.81
CA ASP A 150 -13.56 2.05 12.79
C ASP A 150 -13.70 0.54 13.02
N ASP A 151 -14.93 0.01 13.06
CA ASP A 151 -15.18 -1.43 13.13
C ASP A 151 -14.55 -2.15 11.91
N ARG A 152 -14.70 -1.59 10.71
CA ARG A 152 -14.16 -2.19 9.48
C ARG A 152 -12.63 -2.20 9.48
N PHE A 153 -12.01 -1.10 9.89
CA PHE A 153 -10.55 -1.01 9.97
C PHE A 153 -10.00 -1.94 11.06
N SER A 154 -10.68 -2.06 12.19
CA SER A 154 -10.33 -3.01 13.26
C SER A 154 -10.42 -4.47 12.79
N GLU A 155 -11.55 -4.85 12.17
CA GLU A 155 -11.76 -6.20 11.64
C GLU A 155 -10.70 -6.61 10.61
N TRP A 156 -10.38 -5.71 9.67
CA TRP A 156 -9.34 -5.98 8.67
C TRP A 156 -7.95 -5.97 9.28
N SER A 157 -7.69 -5.13 10.29
CA SER A 157 -6.43 -5.16 11.01
C SER A 157 -6.18 -6.52 11.66
N ASP A 158 -7.19 -7.04 12.35
CA ASP A 158 -7.13 -8.36 12.99
C ASP A 158 -6.99 -9.49 11.95
N SER A 159 -7.79 -9.44 10.88
CA SER A 159 -7.78 -10.46 9.82
C SER A 159 -6.44 -10.54 9.09
N LEU A 160 -5.76 -9.40 8.90
CA LEU A 160 -4.47 -9.32 8.23
C LEU A 160 -3.28 -9.48 9.18
N GLY A 161 -3.51 -9.38 10.50
CA GLY A 161 -2.45 -9.31 11.50
C GLY A 161 -1.57 -8.06 11.35
N ARG A 162 -2.15 -6.94 10.93
CA ARG A 162 -1.46 -5.64 10.71
C ARG A 162 -2.29 -4.52 11.32
N ARG A 163 -1.69 -3.45 11.83
CA ARG A 163 -2.48 -2.28 12.26
C ARG A 163 -2.73 -1.38 11.07
N LEU A 164 -3.98 -1.29 10.61
CA LEU A 164 -4.38 -0.36 9.56
C LEU A 164 -4.81 0.98 10.17
N PHE A 165 -4.29 2.07 9.61
CA PHE A 165 -4.77 3.41 9.90
C PHE A 165 -5.52 4.00 8.68
N PRO A 166 -6.69 4.61 8.86
CA PRO A 166 -7.44 5.23 7.77
C PRO A 166 -6.70 6.40 7.15
N LEU A 167 -6.63 6.43 5.82
CA LEU A 167 -6.07 7.53 5.04
C LEU A 167 -7.14 8.44 4.41
N GLY A 168 -8.34 7.89 4.16
CA GLY A 168 -9.45 8.61 3.52
C GLY A 168 -10.25 7.70 2.58
N GLU A 169 -10.69 8.23 1.44
CA GLU A 169 -11.62 7.56 0.52
C GLU A 169 -11.11 7.48 -0.93
N LEU A 170 -11.65 6.52 -1.67
CA LEU A 170 -11.45 6.28 -3.09
C LEU A 170 -12.82 6.17 -3.79
N ASP A 171 -12.91 6.75 -4.98
CA ASP A 171 -14.11 6.80 -5.82
C ASP A 171 -15.33 7.37 -5.09
N HIS A 172 -15.18 8.58 -4.53
CA HIS A 172 -16.27 9.31 -3.85
C HIS A 172 -16.94 8.52 -2.70
N GLY A 173 -16.12 7.91 -1.85
CA GLY A 173 -16.59 7.14 -0.70
C GLY A 173 -17.06 5.72 -1.03
N ARG A 174 -16.89 5.26 -2.28
CA ARG A 174 -17.20 3.85 -2.63
C ARG A 174 -16.27 2.88 -1.90
N PHE A 175 -15.03 3.27 -1.66
CA PHE A 175 -14.06 2.51 -0.88
C PHE A 175 -13.27 3.41 0.05
N PHE A 176 -12.64 2.80 1.05
CA PHE A 176 -11.74 3.49 1.98
C PHE A 176 -10.29 3.09 1.73
N LEU A 177 -9.37 4.01 2.03
CA LEU A 177 -7.94 3.77 1.95
C LEU A 177 -7.37 3.61 3.35
N GLY A 178 -6.51 2.61 3.54
CA GLY A 178 -5.77 2.37 4.76
C GLY A 178 -4.28 2.24 4.49
N ILE A 179 -3.46 2.52 5.50
CA ILE A 179 -2.02 2.24 5.48
C ILE A 179 -1.65 1.36 6.67
N ASP A 180 -0.74 0.43 6.49
CA ASP A 180 -0.18 -0.35 7.59
C ASP A 180 1.18 0.18 8.08
N GLU A 181 1.70 -0.45 9.13
CA GLU A 181 3.02 -0.14 9.70
C GLU A 181 4.18 -0.31 8.71
N GLY A 182 4.01 -1.15 7.69
CA GLY A 182 4.97 -1.37 6.61
C GLY A 182 4.85 -0.37 5.47
N SER A 183 4.01 0.67 5.62
CA SER A 183 3.67 1.64 4.57
C SER A 183 2.98 1.03 3.36
N GLU A 184 2.32 -0.12 3.52
CA GLU A 184 1.47 -0.69 2.47
C GLU A 184 0.11 0.00 2.45
N ILE A 185 -0.27 0.56 1.30
CA ILE A 185 -1.59 1.18 1.14
C ILE A 185 -2.57 0.14 0.60
N CYS A 186 -3.70 0.01 1.28
CA CYS A 186 -4.76 -0.93 0.96
C CYS A 186 -6.08 -0.20 0.70
N LEU A 187 -6.87 -0.75 -0.22
CA LEU A 187 -8.29 -0.54 -0.33
C LEU A 187 -9.00 -1.41 0.71
N VAL A 188 -9.97 -0.83 1.42
CA VAL A 188 -10.78 -1.48 2.45
C VAL A 188 -12.28 -1.29 2.17
N GLU A 189 -13.00 -2.39 2.06
CA GLU A 189 -14.47 -2.48 1.97
C GLU A 189 -14.93 -3.80 2.64
N THR A 190 -15.92 -4.49 2.09
CA THR A 190 -16.27 -5.88 2.46
C THR A 190 -15.18 -6.88 2.06
N TRP A 191 -14.19 -6.42 1.28
CA TRP A 191 -12.95 -7.09 0.90
C TRP A 191 -11.78 -6.10 1.01
N ALA A 192 -10.55 -6.61 1.03
CA ALA A 192 -9.35 -5.78 1.01
C ALA A 192 -8.47 -6.08 -0.22
N ALA A 193 -7.73 -5.06 -0.67
CA ALA A 193 -6.71 -5.23 -1.70
C ALA A 193 -5.55 -4.25 -1.52
N SER A 194 -4.35 -4.69 -1.88
CA SER A 194 -3.12 -3.94 -1.72
C SER A 194 -2.75 -3.20 -2.99
N PHE A 195 -2.45 -1.90 -2.88
CA PHE A 195 -1.75 -1.13 -3.91
C PHE A 195 -0.23 -1.27 -3.78
N GLY A 196 0.26 -1.94 -2.74
CA GLY A 196 1.68 -2.15 -2.46
C GLY A 196 2.26 -1.12 -1.47
N PRO A 197 3.58 -1.16 -1.23
CA PRO A 197 4.26 -0.24 -0.32
C PRO A 197 4.50 1.13 -0.95
N MET A 198 4.64 2.16 -0.12
CA MET A 198 5.19 3.43 -0.56
C MET A 198 6.62 3.28 -1.13
N PRO A 199 6.98 4.08 -2.16
CA PRO A 199 6.17 5.12 -2.78
C PRO A 199 5.32 4.63 -3.98
N HIS A 200 5.44 3.35 -4.35
CA HIS A 200 4.77 2.73 -5.49
C HIS A 200 3.25 2.69 -5.36
N ALA A 201 2.74 2.60 -4.13
CA ALA A 201 1.30 2.54 -3.88
C ALA A 201 0.56 3.79 -4.37
N LEU A 202 1.14 4.97 -4.14
CA LEU A 202 0.57 6.25 -4.57
C LEU A 202 0.65 6.40 -6.09
N GLU A 203 1.75 5.95 -6.71
CA GLU A 203 1.88 5.87 -8.17
C GLU A 203 0.83 4.93 -8.77
N ASN A 204 0.61 3.76 -8.18
CA ASN A 204 -0.41 2.80 -8.61
C ASN A 204 -1.83 3.38 -8.52
N LEU A 205 -2.15 4.13 -7.45
CA LEU A 205 -3.42 4.85 -7.31
C LEU A 205 -3.60 5.87 -8.44
N ILE A 206 -2.60 6.72 -8.67
CA ILE A 206 -2.66 7.80 -9.66
C ILE A 206 -2.73 7.27 -11.09
N LEU A 207 -1.96 6.23 -11.41
CA LEU A 207 -1.88 5.66 -12.76
C LEU A 207 -3.01 4.65 -13.06
N GLY A 208 -3.91 4.37 -12.10
CA GLY A 208 -5.00 3.40 -12.28
C GLY A 208 -4.49 1.97 -12.47
N VAL A 209 -3.60 1.55 -11.58
CA VAL A 209 -3.15 0.15 -11.46
C VAL A 209 -4.10 -0.59 -10.52
N ARG A 210 -4.64 -1.72 -11.00
CA ARG A 210 -5.55 -2.56 -10.23
C ARG A 210 -4.83 -3.09 -8.97
N PRO A 211 -5.40 -2.90 -7.77
CA PRO A 211 -4.80 -3.44 -6.55
C PRO A 211 -4.91 -4.97 -6.53
N ARG A 212 -3.94 -5.62 -5.87
CA ARG A 212 -3.92 -7.07 -5.70
C ARG A 212 -4.85 -7.44 -4.54
N ARG A 213 -5.85 -8.27 -4.80
CA ARG A 213 -6.76 -8.77 -3.75
C ARG A 213 -5.96 -9.46 -2.64
N ILE A 214 -6.32 -9.16 -1.41
CA ILE A 214 -5.79 -9.82 -0.23
C ILE A 214 -6.84 -10.85 0.20
N ASP A 215 -6.44 -12.11 0.27
CA ASP A 215 -7.31 -13.18 0.73
C ASP A 215 -7.36 -13.17 2.26
N ASP A 216 -8.56 -13.36 2.81
CA ASP A 216 -8.87 -13.29 4.23
C ASP A 216 -9.15 -14.68 4.79
N ASP A 217 -8.13 -15.56 4.79
CA ASP A 217 -8.26 -16.95 5.24
C ASP A 217 -8.93 -17.09 6.62
N HIS A 218 -8.86 -16.06 7.47
CA HIS A 218 -9.46 -16.04 8.81
C HIS A 218 -10.94 -15.61 8.84
N ARG A 219 -11.36 -14.67 7.98
CA ARG A 219 -12.75 -14.16 7.95
C ARG A 219 -13.70 -15.12 7.23
N GLN A 220 -13.21 -15.92 6.28
CA GLN A 220 -14.01 -16.97 5.63
C GLN A 220 -14.41 -18.10 6.58
N ALA A 221 -13.60 -18.38 7.60
CA ALA A 221 -13.86 -19.47 8.55
C ALA A 221 -15.03 -19.16 9.52
N ASP A 222 -15.23 -17.89 9.88
CA ASP A 222 -16.31 -17.45 10.78
C ASP A 222 -17.64 -17.21 10.06
N GLN A 223 -17.63 -16.83 8.78
CA GLN A 223 -18.86 -16.68 8.00
C GLN A 223 -19.48 -18.01 7.53
N ALA A 224 -18.75 -19.11 7.65
CA ALA A 224 -19.20 -20.45 7.28
C ALA A 224 -19.84 -21.25 8.44
N ARG A 225 -20.02 -20.63 9.63
CA ARG A 225 -20.67 -21.22 10.82
C ARG A 225 -22.03 -20.60 11.10
#